data_AF-A0A0N8K916-F1
#
_entry.id   AF-A0A0N8K916-F1
#
_cell.length_a   1.000
_cell.length_b   1.000
_cell.length_c   1.000
_cell.angle_alpha   90.00
_cell.angle_beta   90.00
_cell.angle_gamma   90.00
#
_symmetry.space_group_name_H-M   'P 1'
#
loop_
_entity.id
_entity.type
_entity.pdbx_description
1 polymer ?
#
loop_
_entity_poly.entity_id
_entity_poly.type
_entity_poly.pdbx_seq_one_letter_code
_entity_poly.pdbx_strand_id
1 'polypeptide(L)'
;MGQQQLLLVILVTIIVGIATVVAINTFGSAAESANHDAVRQDVAQIASSAQAYYIKPAMLAGGDRDFTDIDFNNITFAGTIDADDPLIASNENGTYVISDGDDDEFTITAYPSSNEDYADNPTGGDSMEATILPNSITWVRSSPGEAAAGS
;
A
#
# COMPACT_ATOMS: atom_id res chain seq x y z
N MET A 1 -11.56 10.51 -57.14
CA MET A 1 -10.43 10.87 -56.24
C MET A 1 -10.88 11.16 -54.81
N GLY A 2 -12.03 11.83 -54.58
CA GLY A 2 -12.54 12.07 -53.22
C GLY A 2 -12.92 10.82 -52.42
N GLN A 3 -13.41 9.74 -53.07
CA GLN A 3 -13.82 8.52 -52.37
C GLN A 3 -12.63 7.73 -51.76
N GLN A 4 -11.49 7.66 -52.44
CA GLN A 4 -10.30 6.97 -51.92
C GLN A 4 -9.62 7.77 -50.80
N GLN A 5 -9.61 9.10 -50.91
CA GLN A 5 -9.08 9.96 -49.86
C GLN A 5 -9.94 9.89 -48.59
N LEU A 6 -11.28 9.82 -48.75
CA LEU A 6 -12.19 9.67 -47.62
C LEU A 6 -12.00 8.33 -46.89
N LEU A 7 -11.75 7.24 -47.62
CA LEU A 7 -11.47 5.94 -47.02
C LEU A 7 -10.17 5.92 -46.21
N LEU A 8 -9.13 6.60 -46.68
CA LEU A 8 -7.85 6.67 -45.97
C LEU A 8 -7.95 7.46 -44.66
N VAL A 9 -8.70 8.57 -44.65
CA VAL A 9 -8.90 9.36 -43.43
C VAL A 9 -9.64 8.53 -42.38
N ILE A 10 -10.71 7.82 -42.77
CA ILE A 10 -11.45 6.95 -41.85
C ILE A 10 -10.54 5.88 -41.27
N LEU A 11 -9.74 5.21 -42.09
CA LEU A 11 -8.81 4.18 -41.64
C LEU A 11 -7.84 4.72 -40.57
N VAL A 12 -7.23 5.90 -40.80
CA VAL A 12 -6.34 6.53 -39.84
C VAL A 12 -7.07 6.87 -38.54
N THR A 13 -8.28 7.42 -38.61
CA THR A 13 -9.05 7.78 -37.40
C THR A 13 -9.42 6.58 -36.54
N ILE A 14 -9.72 5.42 -37.15
CA ILE A 14 -10.00 4.18 -36.41
C ILE A 14 -8.75 3.71 -35.65
N ILE A 15 -7.59 3.73 -36.31
CA ILE A 15 -6.32 3.32 -35.70
C ILE A 15 -5.97 4.24 -34.53
N VAL A 16 -6.08 5.56 -34.71
CA VAL A 16 -5.82 6.53 -33.64
C VAL A 16 -6.81 6.35 -32.48
N GLY A 17 -8.09 6.11 -32.76
CA GLY A 17 -9.10 5.86 -31.74
C GLY A 17 -8.73 4.69 -30.82
N ILE A 18 -8.39 3.53 -31.39
CA ILE A 18 -7.99 2.35 -30.60
C ILE A 18 -6.69 2.62 -29.84
N ALA A 19 -5.69 3.24 -30.49
CA ALA A 19 -4.42 3.55 -29.87
C ALA A 19 -4.57 4.46 -28.64
N THR A 20 -5.46 5.45 -28.68
CA THR A 20 -5.70 6.33 -27.53
C THR A 20 -6.31 5.60 -26.34
N VAL A 21 -7.26 4.69 -26.55
CA VAL A 21 -7.85 3.89 -25.46
C VAL A 21 -6.80 2.96 -24.84
N VAL A 22 -5.99 2.29 -25.66
CA VAL A 22 -4.91 1.42 -25.16
C VAL A 22 -3.86 2.22 -24.39
N ALA A 23 -3.50 3.41 -24.88
CA ALA A 23 -2.54 4.29 -24.21
C ALA A 23 -3.05 4.73 -22.83
N ILE A 24 -4.32 5.13 -22.74
CA ILE A 24 -4.95 5.51 -21.46
C ILE A 24 -4.94 4.34 -20.48
N ASN A 25 -5.37 3.15 -20.92
CA ASN A 25 -5.39 1.97 -20.06
C ASN A 25 -3.98 1.59 -19.59
N THR A 26 -2.99 1.66 -20.48
CA THR A 26 -1.59 1.32 -20.14
C THR A 26 -1.01 2.31 -19.14
N PHE A 27 -1.31 3.61 -19.28
CA PHE A 27 -0.87 4.61 -18.31
C PHE A 27 -1.57 4.48 -16.96
N GLY A 28 -2.86 4.13 -16.94
CA GLY A 28 -3.58 3.81 -15.71
C GLY A 28 -2.93 2.65 -14.94
N SER A 29 -2.77 1.50 -15.59
CA SER A 29 -2.15 0.33 -14.96
C SER A 29 -0.68 0.55 -14.57
N ALA A 30 0.07 1.37 -15.32
CA ALA A 30 1.44 1.73 -14.94
C ALA A 30 1.47 2.62 -13.69
N ALA A 31 0.52 3.55 -13.54
CA ALA A 31 0.39 4.38 -12.36
C ALA A 31 0.00 3.57 -11.12
N GLU A 32 -0.97 2.65 -11.26
CA GLU A 32 -1.34 1.70 -10.20
C GLU A 32 -0.16 0.85 -9.75
N SER A 33 0.58 0.26 -10.70
CA SER A 33 1.77 -0.53 -10.37
C SER A 33 2.85 0.30 -9.68
N ALA A 34 3.05 1.56 -10.08
CA ALA A 34 4.02 2.45 -9.44
C ALA A 34 3.61 2.80 -8.00
N ASN A 35 2.31 3.04 -7.76
CA ASN A 35 1.80 3.27 -6.41
C ASN A 35 1.97 2.03 -5.53
N HIS A 36 1.65 0.85 -6.06
CA HIS A 36 1.87 -0.43 -5.38
C HIS A 36 3.34 -0.66 -4.98
N ASP A 37 4.29 -0.31 -5.85
CA ASP A 37 5.71 -0.41 -5.54
C ASP A 37 6.17 0.64 -4.51
N ALA A 38 5.62 1.86 -4.56
CA ALA A 38 5.87 2.89 -3.56
C ALA A 38 5.38 2.47 -2.17
N VAL A 39 4.15 1.91 -2.08
CA VAL A 39 3.59 1.37 -0.85
C VAL A 39 4.47 0.24 -0.28
N ARG A 40 4.96 -0.67 -1.13
CA ARG A 40 5.87 -1.73 -0.68
C ARG A 40 7.18 -1.17 -0.12
N GLN A 41 7.71 -0.13 -0.74
CA GLN A 41 8.90 0.54 -0.26
C GLN A 41 8.68 1.20 1.11
N ASP A 42 7.52 1.82 1.31
CA ASP A 42 7.15 2.42 2.59
C ASP A 42 7.02 1.35 3.69
N VAL A 43 6.34 0.23 3.43
CA VAL A 43 6.24 -0.89 4.38
C VAL A 43 7.63 -1.45 4.71
N ALA A 44 8.54 -1.56 3.74
CA ALA A 44 9.91 -2.00 3.99
C ALA A 44 10.69 -1.02 4.90
N GLN A 45 10.47 0.29 4.73
CA GLN A 45 11.05 1.32 5.60
C GLN A 45 10.47 1.26 7.02
N ILE A 46 9.16 1.07 7.14
CA ILE A 46 8.49 0.90 8.43
C ILE A 46 9.04 -0.35 9.13
N ALA A 47 9.14 -1.48 8.43
CA ALA A 47 9.68 -2.72 8.97
C ALA A 47 11.12 -2.56 9.47
N SER A 48 11.98 -1.87 8.72
CA SER A 48 13.34 -1.57 9.19
C SER A 48 13.36 -0.71 10.45
N SER A 49 12.43 0.25 10.56
CA SER A 49 12.33 1.12 11.73
C SER A 49 11.76 0.38 12.95
N ALA A 50 10.78 -0.50 12.73
CA ALA A 50 10.21 -1.37 13.74
C ALA A 50 11.24 -2.36 14.29
N GLN A 51 12.04 -2.99 13.43
CA GLN A 51 13.12 -3.88 13.88
C GLN A 51 14.17 -3.12 14.71
N ALA A 52 14.44 -1.86 14.38
CA ALA A 52 15.29 -1.01 15.20
C ALA A 52 14.64 -0.66 16.55
N TYR A 53 13.32 -0.45 16.58
CA TYR A 53 12.55 -0.25 17.81
C TYR A 53 12.63 -1.48 18.73
N TYR A 54 12.43 -2.69 18.20
CA TYR A 54 12.49 -3.95 18.95
C TYR A 54 13.83 -4.15 19.69
N ILE A 55 14.96 -3.83 19.04
CA ILE A 55 16.29 -4.01 19.65
C ILE A 55 16.61 -2.90 20.68
N LYS A 56 15.92 -1.76 20.59
CA LYS A 56 16.18 -0.60 21.43
C LYS A 56 15.60 -0.83 22.84
N PRO A 57 16.36 -0.55 23.92
CA PRO A 57 15.87 -0.72 25.28
C PRO A 57 14.71 0.24 25.59
N ALA A 58 13.78 -0.18 26.44
CA ALA A 58 12.63 0.62 26.88
C ALA A 58 13.02 2.00 27.46
N MET A 59 14.17 2.09 28.14
CA MET A 59 14.69 3.35 28.68
C MET A 59 14.94 4.44 27.61
N LEU A 60 15.06 4.07 26.34
CA LEU A 60 15.29 4.98 25.21
C LEU A 60 14.05 5.10 24.32
N ALA A 61 12.85 4.79 24.82
CA ALA A 61 11.63 4.67 24.02
C ALA A 61 11.82 3.65 22.88
N GLY A 62 12.07 2.40 23.29
CA GLY A 62 12.25 1.23 22.43
C GLY A 62 11.38 0.07 22.93
N GLY A 63 11.30 -1.00 22.15
CA GLY A 63 10.44 -2.15 22.44
C GLY A 63 11.00 -3.13 23.47
N ASP A 64 12.29 -3.05 23.84
CA ASP A 64 12.93 -4.02 24.76
C ASP A 64 12.65 -5.50 24.39
N ARG A 65 12.63 -5.80 23.09
CA ARG A 65 12.30 -7.10 22.50
C ARG A 65 10.82 -7.47 22.60
N ASP A 66 9.97 -6.45 22.52
CA ASP A 66 8.51 -6.56 22.54
C ASP A 66 7.90 -5.60 21.48
N PHE A 67 6.94 -6.09 20.69
CA PHE A 67 6.17 -5.27 19.74
C PHE A 67 4.78 -4.88 20.26
N THR A 68 4.37 -5.27 21.46
CA THR A 68 3.02 -5.04 22.00
C THR A 68 2.61 -3.56 21.99
N ASP A 69 3.52 -2.64 22.32
CA ASP A 69 3.26 -1.18 22.36
C ASP A 69 3.79 -0.45 21.10
N ILE A 70 3.90 -1.13 19.96
CA ILE A 70 4.36 -0.51 18.72
C ILE A 70 3.28 0.40 18.14
N ASP A 71 3.66 1.64 17.81
CA ASP A 71 2.81 2.61 17.12
C ASP A 71 3.64 3.43 16.13
N PHE A 72 2.97 4.26 15.32
CA PHE A 72 3.66 5.14 14.38
C PHE A 72 4.44 6.30 15.03
N ASN A 73 4.27 6.57 16.33
CA ASN A 73 5.06 7.56 17.06
C ASN A 73 6.44 7.02 17.46
N ASN A 74 6.51 5.72 17.72
CA ASN A 74 7.70 5.01 18.18
C ASN A 74 8.61 4.56 17.02
N ILE A 75 8.07 4.49 15.81
CA ILE A 75 8.79 4.15 14.58
C ILE A 75 8.85 5.33 13.62
N THR A 76 9.78 5.30 12.67
CA THR A 76 9.89 6.37 11.67
C THR A 76 8.97 6.08 10.48
N PHE A 77 8.03 6.99 10.24
CA PHE A 77 7.18 6.98 9.05
C PHE A 77 7.20 8.34 8.35
N ALA A 78 7.29 8.33 7.01
CA ALA A 78 7.32 9.52 6.19
C ALA A 78 5.90 9.92 5.75
N GLY A 79 5.10 10.42 6.69
CA GLY A 79 3.74 10.84 6.45
C GLY A 79 3.09 11.50 7.66
N THR A 80 1.76 11.48 7.68
CA THR A 80 0.95 12.01 8.78
C THR A 80 0.45 10.84 9.61
N ILE A 81 0.63 10.92 10.92
CA ILE A 81 0.06 9.98 11.88
C ILE A 81 -1.34 10.48 12.21
N ASP A 82 -2.32 9.59 12.27
CA ASP A 82 -3.67 9.96 12.67
C ASP A 82 -3.67 10.46 14.13
N ALA A 83 -4.45 11.52 14.38
CA ALA A 83 -4.45 12.19 15.68
C ALA A 83 -5.29 11.45 16.73
N ASP A 84 -6.27 10.68 16.28
CA ASP A 84 -7.20 9.91 17.12
C ASP A 84 -6.72 8.47 17.32
N ASP A 85 -5.96 7.91 16.36
CA ASP A 85 -5.41 6.55 16.42
C ASP A 85 -3.94 6.46 15.93
N PRO A 86 -2.94 6.32 16.82
CA PRO A 86 -1.52 6.27 16.44
C PRO A 86 -1.11 4.96 15.75
N LEU A 87 -2.01 3.98 15.62
CA LEU A 87 -1.83 2.78 14.80
C LEU A 87 -2.15 3.01 13.33
N ILE A 88 -2.63 4.21 12.98
CA ILE A 88 -2.96 4.59 11.60
C ILE A 88 -2.05 5.75 11.17
N ALA A 89 -1.47 5.62 9.97
CA ALA A 89 -0.73 6.70 9.35
C ALA A 89 -0.98 6.73 7.84
N SER A 90 -0.89 7.91 7.23
CA SER A 90 -1.16 8.11 5.81
C SER A 90 -0.10 8.98 5.12
N ASN A 91 0.12 8.72 3.84
CA ASN A 91 0.95 9.54 2.96
C ASN A 91 0.29 9.63 1.57
N GLU A 92 0.97 10.23 0.59
CA GLU A 92 0.46 10.33 -0.80
C GLU A 92 0.25 8.96 -1.46
N ASN A 93 1.00 7.93 -1.01
CA ASN A 93 0.98 6.59 -1.58
C ASN A 93 -0.17 5.75 -1.03
N GLY A 94 -0.61 5.97 0.20
CA GLY A 94 -1.68 5.19 0.82
C GLY A 94 -1.83 5.40 2.33
N THR A 95 -2.69 4.59 2.92
CA THR A 95 -2.93 4.51 4.36
C THR A 95 -2.38 3.20 4.91
N TYR A 96 -1.73 3.25 6.07
CA TYR A 96 -1.05 2.13 6.72
C TYR A 96 -1.65 1.96 8.10
N VAL A 97 -2.07 0.73 8.40
CA VAL A 97 -2.68 0.37 9.68
C VAL A 97 -1.82 -0.72 10.30
N ILE A 98 -1.36 -0.49 11.52
CA ILE A 98 -0.70 -1.48 12.37
C ILE A 98 -1.79 -2.25 13.12
N SER A 99 -1.82 -3.57 12.99
CA SER A 99 -2.60 -4.40 13.92
C SER A 99 -1.87 -4.49 15.26
N ASP A 100 -2.61 -4.67 16.36
CA ASP A 100 -2.02 -4.96 17.67
C ASP A 100 -0.89 -6.00 17.53
N GLY A 101 0.29 -5.66 18.04
CA GLY A 101 1.46 -6.52 18.05
C GLY A 101 1.42 -7.54 19.18
N ASP A 102 2.07 -8.67 18.98
CA ASP A 102 2.47 -9.60 20.03
C ASP A 102 3.92 -9.27 20.47
N ASP A 103 4.51 -10.10 21.32
CA ASP A 103 5.89 -9.97 21.76
C ASP A 103 6.89 -9.98 20.59
N ASP A 104 6.71 -10.89 19.62
CA ASP A 104 7.67 -11.10 18.53
C ASP A 104 7.15 -10.75 17.12
N GLU A 105 5.88 -10.39 16.95
CA GLU A 105 5.35 -10.04 15.62
C GLU A 105 4.25 -8.98 15.65
N PHE A 106 4.08 -8.28 14.54
CA PHE A 106 2.88 -7.47 14.29
C PHE A 106 2.60 -7.43 12.78
N THR A 107 1.37 -7.09 12.40
CA THR A 107 0.98 -7.01 10.99
C THR A 107 0.74 -5.56 10.59
N ILE A 108 1.21 -5.19 9.41
CA ILE A 108 0.86 -3.93 8.74
C ILE A 108 -0.05 -4.25 7.57
N THR A 109 -1.20 -3.59 7.54
CA THR A 109 -2.10 -3.58 6.41
C THR A 109 -2.01 -2.23 5.72
N ALA A 110 -1.48 -2.23 4.49
CA ALA A 110 -1.34 -1.03 3.67
C ALA A 110 -2.43 -0.97 2.60
N TYR A 111 -3.01 0.20 2.41
CA TYR A 111 -4.09 0.49 1.49
C TYR A 111 -3.60 1.52 0.46
N PRO A 112 -3.21 1.07 -0.75
CA PRO A 112 -2.74 1.95 -1.81
C PRO A 112 -3.79 2.99 -2.19
N SER A 113 -3.36 4.24 -2.39
CA SER A 113 -4.24 5.34 -2.83
C SER A 113 -4.77 5.16 -4.26
N SER A 114 -4.16 4.26 -5.04
CA SER A 114 -4.64 3.87 -6.36
C SER A 114 -5.89 2.97 -6.34
N ASN A 115 -6.28 2.43 -5.19
CA ASN A 115 -7.42 1.50 -5.11
C ASN A 115 -8.76 2.23 -5.12
N GLU A 116 -9.76 1.62 -5.78
CA GLU A 116 -11.10 2.21 -5.93
C GLU A 116 -11.81 2.45 -4.59
N ASP A 117 -11.45 1.68 -3.55
CA ASP A 117 -12.01 1.76 -2.19
C ASP A 117 -11.10 2.53 -1.20
N TYR A 118 -10.13 3.32 -1.69
CA TYR A 118 -9.23 4.08 -0.81
C TYR A 118 -10.00 5.04 0.10
N ALA A 119 -9.68 4.99 1.40
CA ALA A 119 -10.21 5.88 2.42
C ALA A 119 -9.11 6.21 3.45
N ASP A 120 -9.31 7.29 4.21
CA ASP A 120 -8.36 7.74 5.25
C ASP A 120 -8.26 6.74 6.42
N ASN A 121 -9.31 5.96 6.67
CA ASN A 121 -9.32 4.83 7.62
C ASN A 121 -10.08 3.65 7.00
N PRO A 122 -9.43 2.89 6.10
CA PRO A 122 -10.09 1.85 5.34
C PRO A 122 -10.30 0.60 6.22
N THR A 123 -11.54 0.13 6.31
CA THR A 123 -11.90 -1.09 7.05
C THR A 123 -12.08 -2.32 6.15
N GLY A 124 -11.69 -2.22 4.87
CA GLY A 124 -11.87 -3.26 3.86
C GLY A 124 -11.39 -2.79 2.47
N GLY A 125 -11.36 -3.72 1.51
CA GLY A 125 -10.88 -3.48 0.14
C GLY A 125 -9.58 -4.18 -0.17
N ASP A 126 -9.04 -3.98 -1.38
CA ASP A 126 -7.72 -4.47 -1.75
C ASP A 126 -6.66 -3.80 -0.88
N SER A 127 -5.94 -4.61 -0.11
CA SER A 127 -4.86 -4.17 0.77
C SER A 127 -3.60 -4.97 0.49
N MET A 128 -2.46 -4.55 1.02
CA MET A 128 -1.23 -5.34 1.08
C MET A 128 -0.90 -5.59 2.54
N GLU A 129 -0.83 -6.87 2.91
CA GLU A 129 -0.54 -7.27 4.28
C GLU A 129 0.90 -7.76 4.40
N ALA A 130 1.60 -7.29 5.42
CA ALA A 130 2.94 -7.72 5.75
C ALA A 130 3.05 -7.98 7.25
N THR A 131 3.44 -9.20 7.61
CA THR A 131 3.82 -9.55 8.98
C THR A 131 5.29 -9.23 9.18
N ILE A 132 5.59 -8.43 10.20
CA ILE A 132 6.94 -8.00 10.53
C ILE A 132 7.39 -8.77 11.76
N LEU A 133 8.51 -9.47 11.59
CA LEU A 133 9.23 -10.18 12.63
C LEU A 133 10.51 -9.40 13.00
N PRO A 134 11.19 -9.74 14.12
CA PRO A 134 12.34 -8.98 14.60
C PRO A 134 13.53 -9.00 13.62
N ASN A 135 13.55 -9.97 12.71
CA ASN A 135 14.64 -10.22 11.77
C ASN A 135 14.19 -10.43 10.32
N SER A 136 12.90 -10.36 10.04
CA SER A 136 12.37 -10.66 8.71
C SER A 136 11.03 -9.97 8.48
N ILE A 137 10.65 -9.86 7.21
CA ILE A 137 9.33 -9.41 6.78
C ILE A 137 8.73 -10.52 5.91
N THR A 138 7.51 -10.90 6.24
CA THR A 138 6.74 -11.89 5.46
C THR A 138 5.53 -11.20 4.88
N TRP A 139 5.45 -11.16 3.55
CA TRP A 139 4.27 -10.65 2.86
C TRP A 139 3.17 -11.70 2.91
N VAL A 140 2.04 -11.35 3.52
CA VAL A 140 0.82 -12.16 3.44
C VAL A 140 0.13 -11.77 2.16
N ARG A 141 -0.19 -12.76 1.33
CA ARG A 141 -1.01 -12.52 0.14
C ARG A 141 -2.42 -12.23 0.64
N SER A 142 -2.76 -10.96 0.81
CA SER A 142 -4.13 -10.50 0.91
C SER A 142 -4.87 -10.95 -0.36
N SER A 143 -5.73 -11.95 -0.23
CA SER A 143 -6.67 -12.32 -1.28
C SER A 143 -7.85 -11.34 -1.19
N PRO A 144 -8.29 -10.75 -2.31
CA PRO A 144 -9.57 -10.07 -2.35
C PRO A 144 -10.65 -11.14 -2.12
N GLY A 145 -11.19 -11.26 -0.91
CA GLY A 145 -12.40 -12.05 -0.63
C GLY A 145 -12.40 -13.06 0.53
N GLU A 146 -11.36 -13.18 1.35
CA GLU A 146 -11.38 -14.16 2.47
C GLU A 146 -11.92 -13.61 3.81
N ALA A 147 -12.65 -12.49 3.80
CA ALA A 147 -13.36 -12.00 5.00
C ALA A 147 -14.75 -12.64 5.21
N ALA A 148 -15.13 -13.65 4.42
CA ALA A 148 -16.50 -14.21 4.44
C ALA A 148 -16.60 -15.75 4.48
N ALA A 149 -15.54 -16.47 4.84
CA ALA A 149 -15.57 -17.94 4.97
C ALA A 149 -15.02 -18.43 6.30
N GLY A 150 -15.55 -17.89 7.40
CA GLY A 150 -15.19 -18.26 8.77
C GLY A 150 -16.39 -18.27 9.70
N SER A 151 -17.41 -19.08 9.40
CA SER A 151 -18.40 -19.56 10.37
C SER A 151 -18.90 -20.94 9.99
#